data_AF-A0A9E4UEY0-F1
#
_entry.id   AF-A0A9E4UEY0-F1
#
_cell.length_a   1.000
_cell.length_b   1.000
_cell.length_c   1.000
_cell.angle_alpha   90.00
_cell.angle_beta   90.00
_cell.angle_gamma   90.00
#
_symmetry.space_group_name_H-M   'P 1'
#
loop_
_entity.id
_entity.type
_entity.pdbx_description
1 polymer ?
#
loop_
_entity_poly.entity_id
_entity_poly.type
_entity_poly.pdbx_seq_one_letter_code
_entity_poly.pdbx_strand_id
1 'polypeptide(L)'
;MPSERVQRRIDRLLDQAEEAADSRDWKSVLGSVAGVLALDAENEDALAFREMAEKASESEPGDSQPAIAPSGSATTNGAATTGEIPSSFA
;
A
#
# COMPACT_ATOMS: atom_id res chain seq x y z
N MET A 1 20.91 17.95 1.80
CA MET A 1 19.78 18.68 2.41
C MET A 1 18.88 19.15 1.30
N PRO A 2 17.61 18.73 1.24
CA PRO A 2 16.66 19.27 0.28
C PRO A 2 16.53 20.78 0.53
N SER A 3 16.63 21.59 -0.51
CA SER A 3 16.52 23.05 -0.39
C SER A 3 15.12 23.41 0.11
N GLU A 4 14.96 24.49 0.88
CA GLU A 4 13.64 24.96 1.36
C GLU A 4 12.60 25.08 0.22
N ARG A 5 13.05 25.35 -1.01
CA ARG A 5 12.21 25.35 -2.21
C ARG A 5 11.61 23.98 -2.55
N VAL A 6 12.39 22.91 -2.38
CA VAL A 6 11.94 21.53 -2.60
C VAL A 6 10.94 21.14 -1.52
N GLN A 7 11.25 21.42 -0.25
CA GLN A 7 10.34 21.13 0.85
C GLN A 7 8.99 21.86 0.69
N ARG A 8 8.99 23.17 0.36
CA ARG A 8 7.75 23.90 0.08
C ARG A 8 6.97 23.37 -1.13
N ARG A 9 7.65 22.74 -2.08
CA ARG A 9 6.99 22.13 -3.24
C ARG A 9 6.31 20.82 -2.84
N ILE A 10 6.96 20.03 -1.99
CA ILE A 10 6.41 18.81 -1.41
C ILE A 10 5.18 19.15 -0.55
N ASP A 11 5.31 20.10 0.38
CA ASP A 11 4.22 20.55 1.26
C ASP A 11 2.96 20.90 0.46
N ARG A 12 3.10 21.73 -0.59
CA ARG A 12 1.98 22.08 -1.47
C ARG A 12 1.37 20.89 -2.19
N LEU A 13 2.20 19.93 -2.62
CA LEU A 13 1.69 18.75 -3.32
C LEU A 13 0.96 17.81 -2.35
N LEU A 14 1.39 17.76 -1.09
CA LEU A 14 0.70 17.02 -0.03
C LEU A 14 -0.64 17.67 0.34
N ASP A 15 -0.70 18.99 0.50
CA ASP A 15 -1.97 19.73 0.66
C ASP A 15 -2.95 19.42 -0.49
N GLN A 16 -2.46 19.41 -1.74
CA GLN A 16 -3.29 19.09 -2.91
C GLN A 16 -3.74 17.62 -2.92
N ALA A 17 -2.91 16.71 -2.45
CA ALA A 17 -3.26 15.30 -2.31
C ALA A 17 -4.34 15.11 -1.23
N GLU A 18 -4.24 15.81 -0.09
CA GLU A 18 -5.23 15.75 0.98
C GLU A 18 -6.58 16.33 0.55
N GLU A 19 -6.61 17.50 -0.10
CA GLU A 19 -7.84 18.11 -0.64
C GLU A 19 -8.52 17.20 -1.68
N ALA A 20 -7.73 16.57 -2.55
CA ALA A 20 -8.24 15.62 -3.53
C ALA A 20 -8.76 14.34 -2.86
N ALA A 21 -8.10 13.85 -1.81
CA ALA A 21 -8.56 12.70 -1.05
C ALA A 21 -9.88 12.97 -0.33
N ASP A 22 -10.08 14.17 0.22
CA ASP A 22 -11.34 14.61 0.83
C ASP A 22 -12.48 14.63 -0.20
N SER A 23 -12.18 15.11 -1.41
CA SER A 23 -13.10 15.07 -2.56
C SER A 23 -13.24 13.67 -3.19
N ARG A 24 -12.52 12.66 -2.66
CA ARG A 24 -12.46 11.28 -3.18
C ARG A 24 -11.99 11.18 -4.63
N ASP A 25 -11.24 12.19 -5.09
CA ASP A 25 -10.61 12.26 -6.41
C ASP A 25 -9.24 11.57 -6.40
N TRP A 26 -9.26 10.24 -6.32
CA TRP A 26 -8.06 9.42 -6.23
C TRP A 26 -7.10 9.58 -7.42
N LYS A 27 -7.62 10.03 -8.58
CA LYS A 27 -6.81 10.33 -9.77
C LYS A 27 -5.89 11.53 -9.55
N SER A 28 -6.39 12.61 -8.94
CA SER A 28 -5.58 13.78 -8.60
C SER A 28 -4.63 13.51 -7.43
N VAL A 29 -5.02 12.64 -6.48
CA VAL A 29 -4.13 12.16 -5.42
C VAL A 29 -2.90 11.48 -6.02
N LEU A 30 -3.09 10.51 -6.92
CA LEU A 30 -1.98 9.79 -7.58
C LEU A 30 -1.07 10.73 -8.38
N GLY A 31 -1.64 11.73 -9.06
CA GLY A 31 -0.86 12.75 -9.78
C GLY A 31 0.01 13.62 -8.86
N SER A 32 -0.54 13.99 -7.70
CA SER A 32 0.16 14.81 -6.70
C SER A 32 1.26 14.01 -6.00
N VAL A 33 0.95 12.78 -5.59
CA VAL A 33 1.88 11.81 -4.98
C VAL A 33 3.05 11.49 -5.92
N ALA A 34 2.80 11.27 -7.21
CA ALA A 34 3.86 11.03 -8.18
C ALA A 34 4.83 12.22 -8.27
N GLY A 35 4.32 13.45 -8.15
CA GLY A 35 5.12 14.66 -8.07
C GLY A 35 5.97 14.75 -6.80
N VAL A 36 5.42 14.31 -5.65
CA VAL A 36 6.17 14.24 -4.38
C VAL A 36 7.28 13.20 -4.48
N LEU A 37 6.98 11.98 -4.92
CA LEU A 37 7.96 10.89 -5.04
C LEU A 37 9.09 11.18 -6.03
N ALA A 38 8.86 12.05 -7.03
CA ALA A 38 9.90 12.53 -7.93
C ALA A 38 10.89 13.51 -7.26
N LEU A 39 10.46 14.18 -6.19
CA LEU A 39 11.29 15.10 -5.39
C LEU A 39 11.89 14.41 -4.16
N ASP A 40 11.13 13.51 -3.55
CA ASP A 40 11.45 12.76 -2.34
C ASP A 40 10.80 11.37 -2.39
N ALA A 41 11.58 10.37 -2.82
CA ALA A 41 11.10 9.01 -3.01
C ALA A 41 10.87 8.25 -1.69
N GLU A 42 11.40 8.76 -0.56
CA GLU A 42 11.28 8.15 0.77
C GLU A 42 10.13 8.77 1.58
N ASN A 43 9.29 9.59 0.92
CA ASN A 43 8.19 10.28 1.57
C ASN A 43 7.07 9.31 1.98
N GLU A 44 6.95 9.05 3.29
CA GLU A 44 5.99 8.11 3.86
C GLU A 44 4.53 8.55 3.61
N ASP A 45 4.23 9.85 3.73
CA ASP A 45 2.89 10.39 3.47
C ASP A 45 2.45 10.14 2.02
N ALA A 46 3.34 10.41 1.06
CA ALA A 46 3.07 10.17 -0.35
C ALA A 46 2.80 8.68 -0.65
N LEU A 47 3.57 7.77 -0.03
CA LEU A 47 3.34 6.33 -0.16
C LEU A 47 1.98 5.91 0.41
N ALA A 48 1.61 6.41 1.59
CA ALA A 48 0.33 6.13 2.21
C ALA A 48 -0.86 6.59 1.35
N PHE A 49 -0.79 7.80 0.79
CA PHE A 49 -1.82 8.30 -0.14
C PHE A 49 -1.91 7.47 -1.42
N ARG A 50 -0.79 6.94 -1.93
CA ARG A 50 -0.78 6.04 -3.08
C ARG A 50 -1.54 4.75 -2.78
N GLU A 51 -1.23 4.11 -1.65
CA GLU A 51 -1.89 2.87 -1.25
C GLU A 51 -3.38 3.08 -1.01
N MET A 52 -3.79 4.21 -0.41
CA MET A 52 -5.21 4.53 -0.25
C MET A 52 -5.92 4.69 -1.60
N ALA A 53 -5.32 5.42 -2.54
CA ALA A 53 -5.87 5.61 -3.87
C ALA A 53 -5.96 4.29 -4.66
N GLU A 54 -4.92 3.45 -4.61
CA GLU A 54 -4.90 2.12 -5.22
C GLU A 54 -6.00 1.23 -4.61
N LYS A 55 -6.11 1.18 -3.28
CA LYS A 55 -7.16 0.42 -2.59
C LYS A 55 -8.56 0.94 -2.86
N ALA A 56 -8.74 2.26 -3.00
CA ALA A 56 -10.03 2.84 -3.32
C ALA A 56 -10.44 2.51 -4.78
N SER A 57 -9.47 2.52 -5.70
CA SER A 57 -9.69 2.06 -7.08
C SER A 57 -10.05 0.58 -7.14
N GLU A 58 -9.46 -0.24 -6.27
CA GLU A 58 -9.74 -1.68 -6.18
C GLU A 58 -11.04 -2.01 -5.43
N SER A 59 -11.59 -1.04 -4.70
CA SER A 59 -12.85 -1.18 -3.97
C SER A 59 -14.08 -0.88 -4.84
N GLU A 60 -13.91 -0.36 -6.06
CA GLU A 60 -14.97 -0.38 -7.08
C GLU A 60 -15.16 -1.83 -7.52
N PRO A 61 -16.29 -2.48 -7.18
CA PRO A 61 -16.48 -3.90 -7.39
C PRO A 61 -16.81 -4.14 -8.87
N GLY A 62 -15.77 -4.24 -9.68
CA GLY A 62 -15.89 -4.38 -11.13
C GLY A 62 -14.56 -4.72 -11.76
N ASP A 63 -14.07 -5.92 -11.46
CA ASP A 63 -12.98 -6.63 -12.15
C ASP A 63 -11.57 -6.50 -11.51
N SER A 64 -11.12 -7.65 -10.99
CA SER A 64 -9.72 -8.06 -10.85
C SER A 64 -8.86 -7.45 -9.73
N GLN A 65 -9.03 -8.01 -8.53
CA GLN A 65 -8.02 -8.06 -7.48
C GLN A 65 -6.85 -8.98 -7.89
N PRO A 66 -5.57 -8.51 -7.92
CA PRO A 66 -4.44 -9.39 -7.71
C PRO A 66 -4.10 -9.38 -6.22
N ALA A 67 -4.27 -10.54 -5.58
CA ALA A 67 -3.89 -10.78 -4.21
C ALA A 67 -2.37 -10.50 -3.99
N ILE A 68 -2.04 -9.38 -3.36
CA ILE A 68 -0.80 -9.26 -2.58
C ILE A 68 -1.18 -9.18 -1.10
N ALA A 69 -1.34 -10.35 -0.51
CA ALA A 69 -1.28 -10.49 0.95
C ALA A 69 0.14 -10.08 1.41
N PRO A 70 0.30 -9.30 2.49
CA PRO A 70 1.62 -9.05 3.04
C PRO A 70 2.22 -10.36 3.52
N SER A 71 3.38 -10.68 2.93
CA SER A 71 4.30 -11.71 3.38
C SER A 71 4.62 -11.47 4.86
N GLY A 72 4.14 -12.34 5.75
CA GLY A 72 4.30 -12.09 7.19
C GLY A 72 3.59 -13.06 8.14
N SER A 73 3.59 -14.35 7.85
CA SER A 73 3.43 -15.36 8.91
C SER A 73 4.24 -16.58 8.54
N ALA A 74 5.54 -16.51 8.84
CA ALA A 74 6.36 -17.70 9.01
C ALA A 74 5.85 -18.44 10.26
N THR A 75 4.74 -19.17 10.12
CA THR A 75 4.35 -20.16 11.11
C THR A 75 5.27 -21.36 10.94
N THR A 76 6.09 -21.54 11.96
CA THR A 76 6.99 -22.65 12.17
C THR A 76 6.24 -23.97 12.00
N ASN A 77 6.55 -24.74 10.95
CA ASN A 77 6.35 -26.18 11.03
C ASN A 77 7.71 -26.81 11.21
N GLY A 78 8.02 -26.96 12.49
CA GLY A 78 9.15 -27.70 13.00
C GLY A 78 9.17 -29.12 12.46
N ALA A 79 10.39 -29.60 12.29
CA ALA A 79 10.73 -30.92 11.84
C ALA A 79 10.24 -32.03 12.78
N ALA A 80 10.20 -33.22 12.17
CA ALA A 80 10.57 -34.52 12.73
C ALA A 80 9.49 -35.39 13.40
N THR A 81 9.19 -36.47 12.67
CA THR A 81 9.19 -37.88 13.09
C THR A 81 8.17 -38.43 14.11
N THR A 82 7.76 -39.67 13.80
CA THR A 82 6.95 -40.64 14.57
C THR A 82 5.44 -40.40 14.43
N GLY A 83 4.61 -41.30 13.90
CA GLY A 83 4.65 -42.75 13.93
C GLY A 83 3.60 -43.25 14.91
N GLU A 84 2.30 -43.20 14.59
CA GLU A 84 1.26 -44.11 15.12
C GLU A 84 -0.08 -43.94 14.38
N ILE A 85 -0.91 -44.99 14.46
CA ILE A 85 -2.06 -45.37 13.63
C ILE A 85 -3.36 -44.66 14.07
N PRO A 86 -4.48 -44.76 13.32
CA PRO A 86 -5.54 -45.59 13.89
C PRO A 86 -6.19 -46.57 12.89
N SER A 87 -6.42 -47.81 13.37
CA SER A 87 -7.38 -48.76 12.79
C SER A 87 -8.77 -48.14 12.82
N SER A 88 -9.43 -48.02 11.67
CA SER A 88 -10.86 -48.30 11.46
C SER A 88 -11.26 -47.84 10.07
N PHE A 89 -11.65 -48.77 9.17
CA PHE A 89 -12.92 -48.72 8.43
C PHE A 89 -13.00 -49.86 7.40
N ALA A 90 -13.87 -50.83 7.70
CA ALA A 90 -14.57 -51.81 6.84
C ALA A 90 -13.78 -52.65 5.81
#